data_AF-G0MGF0-F1
#
_entry.id   AF-G0MGF0-F1
#
_cell.length_a   1.000
_cell.length_b   1.000
_cell.length_c   1.000
_cell.angle_alpha   90.00
_cell.angle_beta   90.00
_cell.angle_gamma   90.00
#
_symmetry.space_group_name_H-M   'P 1'
#
loop_
_entity.id
_entity.type
_entity.pdbx_description
1 polymer ?
#
loop_
_entity_poly.entity_id
_entity_poly.type
_entity_poly.pdbx_seq_one_letter_code
_entity_poly.pdbx_strand_id
1 'polypeptide(L)'
;MLSVGGGRSAVCRAVIATSIVWLLIDVVILFYYLDPSSSQQLAEDNRILTRGQRRIEPEPPAPPQHHDNSDDVHHENPQKQVQQVYPVDKETASQLRKLMETQAFGPGFHGQGGTGVTVPEEKKSIKEKRFLENQFNVVASEMISVNRTLPDYRSEACRTAGNSIKTTGMPTTSIIIVFHNEAWTTLLRTLHSVINRSPRHLLEEIIMIDDKSDRDYLVKPLDAYIKALPVPVHLVHLEERSGLIRARLTGSGMAKGKILLFLDAHVEVTEGWLEPLISRVAEDRKRVVAPIIDVISDDTFEYVTASETTWGGFNWHLNFRWYSVPKRELNRRGSDRSMPIQTPTIAGGLFAIDKQFFYDIGSYDEGMQVWGGENLEISFRVWMCGGSLEIHPCSRVGHVFRKQTPYTFPGGTAKVIHHNAARTAEVWMDEYKAFFYKMVPAARNVEAGDVTERKKLRETLQCKSFKWYLENIYPEAPLPADFRSLGAIVNRFTEKCVDTNGKKDGQPPGMQACHGAGGNQAWSLTGKGEIRSDDLCLSSGHVYQIGSELKLERCSVSKINPKHVFTFDPQAGTLLHRKTGKCVTGADQRVTLDECGVGRKDQMWQLEGFQSS
;
A
#
# COMPACT_ATOMS: atom_id res chain seq x y z
N MET A 1 -27.11 72.63 0.79
CA MET A 1 -26.67 71.96 2.05
C MET A 1 -27.28 70.57 2.04
N LEU A 2 -26.59 69.44 2.15
CA LEU A 2 -25.21 69.08 2.48
C LEU A 2 -24.89 67.73 1.78
N SER A 3 -23.63 67.57 1.40
CA SER A 3 -23.03 66.40 0.76
C SER A 3 -22.78 65.28 1.77
N VAL A 4 -23.22 64.04 1.49
CA VAL A 4 -22.78 62.82 2.16
C VAL A 4 -22.62 61.70 1.12
N GLY A 5 -21.45 61.57 0.51
CA GLY A 5 -21.22 60.57 -0.54
C GLY A 5 -19.77 60.14 -0.80
N GLY A 6 -18.81 60.49 0.06
CA GLY A 6 -17.37 60.24 -0.19
C GLY A 6 -16.69 59.16 0.65
N GLY A 7 -17.21 58.82 1.84
CA GLY A 7 -16.43 58.07 2.84
C GLY A 7 -16.27 56.56 2.59
N ARG A 8 -17.30 55.87 2.07
CA ARG A 8 -17.30 54.40 1.98
C ARG A 8 -16.37 53.86 0.87
N SER A 9 -16.20 54.58 -0.23
CA SER A 9 -15.28 54.15 -1.30
C SER A 9 -13.82 54.31 -0.90
N ALA A 10 -13.49 55.36 -0.14
CA ALA A 10 -12.12 55.59 0.34
C ALA A 10 -11.67 54.52 1.34
N VAL A 11 -12.56 54.08 2.25
CA VAL A 11 -12.25 53.02 3.22
C VAL A 11 -12.03 51.67 2.53
N CYS A 12 -12.85 51.29 1.54
CA CYS A 12 -12.63 50.05 0.77
C CYS A 12 -11.29 50.08 0.01
N ARG A 13 -10.95 51.21 -0.62
CA ARG A 13 -9.66 51.36 -1.32
C ARG A 13 -8.48 51.27 -0.36
N ALA A 14 -8.59 51.85 0.83
CA ALA A 14 -7.56 51.77 1.86
C ALA A 14 -7.35 50.33 2.34
N VAL A 15 -8.43 49.58 2.63
CA VAL A 15 -8.34 48.18 3.07
C VAL A 15 -7.71 47.29 1.99
N ILE A 16 -8.13 47.44 0.73
CA ILE A 16 -7.55 46.67 -0.38
C ILE A 16 -6.06 47.01 -0.57
N ALA A 17 -5.71 48.29 -0.51
CA ALA A 17 -4.31 48.72 -0.63
C ALA A 17 -3.44 48.17 0.51
N THR A 18 -3.92 48.22 1.75
CA THR A 18 -3.15 47.69 2.89
C THR A 18 -3.01 46.18 2.83
N SER A 19 -4.07 45.46 2.41
CA SER A 19 -4.00 44.00 2.24
C SER A 19 -3.02 43.58 1.14
N ILE A 20 -2.92 44.32 0.03
CA ILE A 20 -1.95 44.05 -1.02
C ILE A 20 -0.51 44.30 -0.52
N VAL A 21 -0.29 45.37 0.26
CA VAL A 21 1.03 45.65 0.84
C VAL A 21 1.48 44.54 1.78
N TRP A 22 0.60 44.07 2.67
CA TRP A 22 0.92 42.96 3.56
C TRP A 22 1.18 41.64 2.80
N LEU A 23 0.38 41.34 1.77
CA LEU A 23 0.63 40.18 0.90
C LEU A 23 2.00 40.25 0.22
N LEU A 24 2.41 41.42 -0.27
CA LEU A 24 3.71 41.62 -0.90
C LEU A 24 4.86 41.49 0.10
N ILE A 25 4.70 41.99 1.33
CA ILE A 25 5.68 41.82 2.41
C ILE A 25 5.83 40.33 2.75
N ASP A 26 4.72 39.60 2.88
CA ASP A 26 4.74 38.16 3.17
C ASP A 26 5.43 37.37 2.05
N VAL A 27 5.17 37.71 0.78
CA VAL A 27 5.85 37.12 -0.38
C VAL A 27 7.35 37.41 -0.34
N VAL A 28 7.77 38.64 -0.06
CA VAL A 28 9.20 39.01 0.04
C VAL A 28 9.88 38.28 1.19
N ILE A 29 9.23 38.15 2.35
CA ILE A 29 9.74 37.38 3.48
C ILE A 29 9.87 35.90 3.11
N LEU A 30 8.85 35.33 2.47
CA LEU A 30 8.90 33.94 1.98
C LEU A 30 10.05 33.73 1.01
N PHE A 31 10.25 34.63 0.03
CA PHE A 31 11.38 34.54 -0.90
C PHE A 31 12.74 34.72 -0.22
N TYR A 32 12.84 35.61 0.78
CA TYR A 32 14.08 35.80 1.56
C TYR A 32 14.47 34.55 2.35
N TYR A 33 13.50 33.79 2.87
CA TYR A 33 13.75 32.53 3.59
C TYR A 33 13.83 31.30 2.68
N LEU A 34 13.51 31.43 1.38
CA LEU A 34 13.59 30.36 0.39
C LEU A 34 14.84 30.45 -0.51
N ASP A 35 15.69 31.47 -0.35
CA ASP A 35 16.93 31.58 -1.13
C ASP A 35 18.09 30.75 -0.51
N PRO A 36 18.68 29.76 -1.21
CA PRO A 36 19.61 28.78 -0.63
C PRO A 36 21.04 29.28 -0.38
N SER A 37 21.32 30.58 -0.54
CA SER A 37 22.69 31.11 -0.65
C SER A 37 23.33 31.58 0.67
N SER A 38 22.61 31.55 1.80
CA SER A 38 23.12 32.07 3.10
C SER A 38 23.66 31.02 4.08
N SER A 39 23.63 29.73 3.73
CA SER A 39 24.05 28.63 4.62
C SER A 39 25.55 28.29 4.57
N GLN A 40 26.34 28.97 3.74
CA GLN A 40 27.79 28.72 3.59
C GLN A 40 28.70 29.58 4.50
N GLN A 41 28.18 30.55 5.25
CA GLN A 41 29.02 31.55 5.93
C GLN A 41 29.07 31.47 7.47
N LEU A 42 28.42 30.48 8.10
CA LEU A 42 28.31 30.37 9.57
C LEU A 42 29.07 29.19 10.20
N ALA A 43 29.93 28.49 9.44
CA ALA A 43 30.67 27.32 9.95
C ALA A 43 32.20 27.52 10.06
N GLU A 44 32.74 28.73 9.81
CA GLU A 44 34.18 28.99 9.95
C GLU A 44 34.61 29.59 11.30
N ASP A 45 33.70 30.15 12.10
CA ASP A 45 34.06 30.70 13.41
C ASP A 45 33.56 29.81 14.54
N ASN A 46 34.42 28.90 15.02
CA ASN A 46 34.79 28.81 16.43
C ASN A 46 35.69 27.59 16.70
N ARG A 47 37.00 27.85 16.65
CA ARG A 47 38.06 26.96 17.15
C ARG A 47 38.49 27.42 18.56
N ILE A 48 38.53 26.44 19.47
CA ILE A 48 39.46 26.27 20.61
C ILE A 48 39.17 27.09 21.90
N LEU A 49 39.03 26.38 23.03
CA LEU A 49 39.96 26.41 24.18
C LEU A 49 39.56 25.39 25.27
N THR A 50 40.53 24.55 25.63
CA THR A 50 40.54 23.54 26.69
C THR A 50 40.95 24.14 28.04
N ARG A 51 40.34 23.71 29.17
CA ARG A 51 41.06 23.43 30.44
C ARG A 51 40.12 22.90 31.54
N GLY A 52 40.59 21.90 32.30
CA GLY A 52 40.17 21.70 33.69
C GLY A 52 40.00 20.25 34.16
N GLN A 53 41.10 19.54 34.41
CA GLN A 53 41.12 18.28 35.15
C GLN A 53 40.74 18.49 36.64
N ARG A 54 39.97 17.56 37.22
CA ARG A 54 40.18 17.03 38.59
C ARG A 54 39.86 15.53 38.61
N ARG A 55 40.57 14.81 39.47
CA ARG A 55 40.80 13.35 39.47
C ARG A 55 40.63 12.82 40.91
N ILE A 56 40.26 11.53 41.02
CA ILE A 56 40.49 10.57 42.15
C ILE A 56 39.41 10.62 43.28
N GLU A 57 38.83 9.55 43.88
CA GLU A 57 39.20 8.12 44.16
C GLU A 57 37.93 7.21 44.36
N PRO A 58 38.05 5.87 44.50
CA PRO A 58 37.00 4.83 44.41
C PRO A 58 36.67 4.11 45.74
N GLU A 59 35.66 3.23 45.76
CA GLU A 59 35.50 2.07 46.68
C GLU A 59 34.18 1.29 46.37
N PRO A 60 33.90 0.07 46.89
CA PRO A 60 34.67 -1.20 46.99
C PRO A 60 33.84 -2.43 46.43
N PRO A 61 34.33 -3.69 46.50
CA PRO A 61 33.76 -4.83 45.74
C PRO A 61 32.86 -5.84 46.51
N ALA A 62 32.00 -6.52 45.72
CA ALA A 62 31.43 -7.89 45.81
C ALA A 62 30.39 -8.26 46.92
N PRO A 63 29.42 -9.17 46.65
CA PRO A 63 29.64 -10.63 46.80
C PRO A 63 28.89 -11.53 45.75
N PRO A 64 29.06 -12.88 45.78
CA PRO A 64 28.90 -13.75 44.61
C PRO A 64 27.56 -14.50 44.48
N GLN A 65 27.27 -14.85 43.21
CA GLN A 65 26.53 -15.99 42.61
C GLN A 65 25.38 -16.70 43.36
N HIS A 66 24.26 -16.86 42.64
CA HIS A 66 23.48 -18.10 42.66
C HIS A 66 23.06 -18.47 41.23
N HIS A 67 23.44 -19.68 40.82
CA HIS A 67 23.00 -20.37 39.60
C HIS A 67 21.57 -20.90 39.79
N ASP A 68 20.71 -20.70 38.80
CA ASP A 68 19.55 -21.56 38.58
C ASP A 68 19.40 -21.83 37.08
N ASN A 69 19.29 -23.11 36.73
CA ASN A 69 19.31 -23.63 35.37
C ASN A 69 17.90 -23.60 34.77
N SER A 70 17.72 -22.90 33.66
CA SER A 70 16.59 -23.04 32.74
C SER A 70 17.11 -23.10 31.32
N ASP A 71 16.62 -24.05 30.54
CA ASP A 71 17.08 -24.39 29.18
C ASP A 71 17.24 -23.15 28.28
N ASP A 72 18.51 -22.81 28.00
CA ASP A 72 18.92 -21.67 27.19
C ASP A 72 18.63 -21.92 25.70
N VAL A 73 17.64 -21.20 25.16
CA VAL A 73 17.66 -20.82 23.74
C VAL A 73 18.84 -19.85 23.59
N HIS A 74 19.94 -20.31 23.00
CA HIS A 74 21.15 -19.52 22.82
C HIS A 74 20.88 -18.21 22.05
N HIS A 75 20.72 -17.11 22.78
CA HIS A 75 20.81 -15.75 22.26
C HIS A 75 22.28 -15.39 22.07
N GLU A 76 22.88 -15.82 20.96
CA GLU A 76 24.23 -15.35 20.61
C GLU A 76 24.22 -13.87 20.23
N ASN A 77 25.14 -13.10 20.82
CA ASN A 77 25.33 -11.69 20.54
C ASN A 77 25.79 -11.50 19.08
N PRO A 78 25.07 -10.75 18.21
CA PRO A 78 25.44 -10.55 16.81
C PRO A 78 26.84 -9.92 16.63
N GLN A 79 27.37 -9.19 17.63
CA GLN A 79 28.76 -8.71 17.60
C GLN A 79 29.79 -9.85 17.61
N LYS A 80 29.50 -11.00 18.21
CA LYS A 80 30.42 -12.17 18.23
C LYS A 80 30.46 -12.92 16.89
N GLN A 81 29.36 -12.95 16.13
CA GLN A 81 29.32 -13.62 14.82
C GLN A 81 30.15 -12.88 13.75
N VAL A 82 30.23 -11.55 13.82
CA VAL A 82 30.99 -10.73 12.85
C VAL A 82 32.51 -10.77 13.08
N GLN A 83 33.00 -11.39 14.17
CA GLN A 83 34.44 -11.52 14.44
C GLN A 83 35.17 -12.60 13.61
N GLN A 84 34.47 -13.38 12.77
CA GLN A 84 35.14 -14.24 11.77
C GLN A 84 35.71 -13.38 10.65
N VAL A 85 37.05 -13.35 10.57
CA VAL A 85 37.84 -12.43 9.74
C VAL A 85 37.73 -12.81 8.26
N TYR A 86 36.76 -12.24 7.57
CA TYR A 86 36.83 -12.07 6.12
C TYR A 86 37.85 -10.97 5.79
N PRO A 87 38.59 -11.06 4.67
CA PRO A 87 39.49 -9.99 4.26
C PRO A 87 38.66 -8.78 3.81
N VAL A 88 38.29 -7.93 4.77
CA VAL A 88 37.63 -6.65 4.58
C VAL A 88 38.69 -5.57 4.76
N ASP A 89 38.70 -4.57 3.90
CA ASP A 89 39.64 -3.46 4.03
C ASP A 89 39.42 -2.70 5.37
N LYS A 90 40.47 -2.06 5.87
CA LYS A 90 40.46 -1.44 7.21
C LYS A 90 39.40 -0.35 7.34
N GLU A 91 39.08 0.35 6.27
CA GLU A 91 38.10 1.43 6.28
C GLU A 91 36.69 0.87 6.41
N THR A 92 36.31 -0.09 5.55
CA THR A 92 35.03 -0.78 5.61
C THR A 92 34.82 -1.45 6.97
N ALA A 93 35.85 -2.12 7.52
CA ALA A 93 35.77 -2.72 8.85
C ALA A 93 35.56 -1.67 9.97
N SER A 94 36.15 -0.49 9.83
CA SER A 94 35.94 0.61 10.79
C SER A 94 34.53 1.20 10.69
N GLN A 95 34.02 1.40 9.47
CA GLN A 95 32.66 1.88 9.24
C GLN A 95 31.62 0.89 9.78
N LEU A 96 31.80 -0.40 9.50
CA LEU A 96 30.90 -1.44 10.00
C LEU A 96 30.89 -1.50 11.54
N ARG A 97 32.05 -1.42 12.20
CA ARG A 97 32.11 -1.36 13.67
C ARG A 97 31.30 -0.18 14.22
N LYS A 98 31.44 1.00 13.63
CA LYS A 98 30.67 2.19 14.04
C LYS A 98 29.16 2.00 13.86
N LEU A 99 28.72 1.38 12.77
CA LEU A 99 27.30 1.07 12.55
C LEU A 99 26.75 0.08 13.59
N MET A 100 27.62 -0.81 14.09
CA MET A 100 27.31 -1.81 15.11
C MET A 100 27.46 -1.32 16.56
N GLU A 101 27.86 -0.06 16.79
CA GLU A 101 27.90 0.56 18.11
C GLU A 101 26.51 1.04 18.59
N THR A 102 25.50 1.00 17.71
CA THR A 102 24.12 1.36 18.07
C THR A 102 23.50 0.37 19.06
N GLN A 103 22.50 0.84 19.82
CA GLN A 103 21.78 0.01 20.80
C GLN A 103 21.11 -1.22 20.15
N ALA A 104 20.80 -1.14 18.85
CA ALA A 104 20.25 -2.24 18.07
C ALA A 104 21.11 -3.52 18.04
N PHE A 105 22.40 -3.45 18.34
CA PHE A 105 23.31 -4.60 18.40
C PHE A 105 23.73 -4.99 19.83
N GLY A 106 23.25 -4.25 20.83
CA GLY A 106 23.45 -4.58 22.24
C GLY A 106 22.30 -5.41 22.83
N PRO A 107 22.38 -5.77 24.13
CA PRO A 107 21.25 -6.35 24.88
C PRO A 107 20.15 -5.28 25.04
N GLY A 108 19.34 -5.11 24.01
CA GLY A 108 18.28 -4.11 23.96
C GLY A 108 16.98 -4.64 24.57
N PHE A 109 16.50 -4.00 25.64
CA PHE A 109 15.17 -4.26 26.22
C PHE A 109 14.04 -3.58 25.43
N HIS A 110 14.34 -2.52 24.68
CA HIS A 110 13.34 -1.77 23.93
C HIS A 110 12.76 -2.59 22.77
N GLY A 111 11.44 -2.55 22.65
CA GLY A 111 10.69 -3.19 21.57
C GLY A 111 10.66 -4.71 21.61
N GLN A 112 11.17 -5.34 22.68
CA GLN A 112 11.04 -6.78 22.90
C GLN A 112 9.56 -7.18 23.00
N GLY A 113 9.25 -8.38 22.52
CA GLY A 113 7.88 -8.85 22.44
C GLY A 113 6.98 -8.01 21.53
N GLY A 114 7.55 -7.25 20.59
CA GLY A 114 6.80 -6.38 19.68
C GLY A 114 6.26 -5.09 20.31
N THR A 115 6.69 -4.74 21.52
CA THR A 115 6.24 -3.52 22.20
C THR A 115 6.68 -2.24 21.47
N GLY A 116 5.90 -1.16 21.60
CA GLY A 116 6.26 0.14 21.07
C GLY A 116 7.39 0.81 21.86
N VAL A 117 8.22 1.59 21.17
CA VAL A 117 9.30 2.38 21.77
C VAL A 117 8.94 3.86 21.74
N THR A 118 8.95 4.47 22.92
CA THR A 118 8.84 5.92 23.06
C THR A 118 10.25 6.52 22.99
N VAL A 119 10.50 7.35 21.97
CA VAL A 119 11.76 8.08 21.84
C VAL A 119 11.81 9.16 22.93
N PRO A 120 12.91 9.27 23.71
CA PRO A 120 13.07 10.32 24.72
C PRO A 120 12.92 11.74 24.15
N GLU A 121 12.42 12.67 24.95
CA GLU A 121 12.09 14.03 24.50
C GLU A 121 13.34 14.76 23.96
N GLU A 122 14.52 14.51 24.54
CA GLU A 122 15.79 15.06 24.08
C GLU A 122 16.18 14.62 22.65
N LYS A 123 15.63 13.50 22.17
CA LYS A 123 15.85 12.97 20.81
C LYS A 123 14.73 13.32 19.83
N LYS A 124 13.69 14.06 20.27
CA LYS A 124 12.51 14.36 19.44
C LYS A 124 12.84 15.16 18.19
N SER A 125 13.67 16.19 18.30
CA SER A 125 14.12 16.98 17.14
C SER A 125 14.89 16.12 16.12
N ILE A 126 15.73 15.19 16.61
CA ILE A 126 16.45 14.24 15.76
C ILE A 126 15.47 13.26 15.10
N LYS A 127 14.49 12.74 15.85
CA LYS A 127 13.40 11.90 15.33
C LYS A 127 12.68 12.59 14.18
N GLU A 128 12.20 13.82 14.36
CA GLU A 128 11.44 14.56 13.34
C GLU A 128 12.26 14.79 12.06
N LYS A 129 13.53 15.19 12.23
CA LYS A 129 14.45 15.39 11.10
C LYS A 129 14.71 14.09 10.34
N ARG A 130 14.99 13.00 11.07
CA ARG A 130 15.35 11.70 10.48
C ARG A 130 14.15 10.88 10.02
N PHE A 131 12.93 11.24 10.43
CA PHE A 131 11.70 10.61 9.91
C PHE A 131 11.60 10.74 8.39
N LEU A 132 12.05 11.88 7.84
CA LEU A 132 12.00 12.15 6.41
C LEU A 132 12.94 11.26 5.58
N GLU A 133 13.96 10.66 6.20
CA GLU A 133 14.94 9.78 5.52
C GLU A 133 14.25 8.56 4.90
N ASN A 134 13.31 7.94 5.63
CA ASN A 134 12.64 6.71 5.22
C ASN A 134 11.11 6.74 5.37
N GLN A 135 10.55 7.87 5.80
CA GLN A 135 9.12 8.04 6.15
C GLN A 135 8.67 7.11 7.29
N PHE A 136 9.58 6.86 8.24
CA PHE A 136 9.34 6.22 9.53
C PHE A 136 10.44 6.61 10.53
N ASN A 137 10.22 6.36 11.81
CA ASN A 137 11.09 6.75 12.91
C ASN A 137 12.36 5.88 13.02
N VAL A 138 13.40 6.23 12.25
CA VAL A 138 14.70 5.54 12.28
C VAL A 138 15.34 5.55 13.67
N VAL A 139 15.13 6.61 14.47
CA VAL A 139 15.67 6.71 15.84
C VAL A 139 15.06 5.65 16.76
N ALA A 140 13.76 5.41 16.68
CA ALA A 140 13.13 4.30 17.40
C ALA A 140 13.68 2.95 16.91
N SER A 141 13.85 2.78 15.59
CA SER A 141 14.42 1.55 15.03
C SER A 141 15.85 1.29 15.53
N GLU A 142 16.68 2.33 15.72
CA GLU A 142 18.06 2.19 16.22
C GLU A 142 18.14 1.85 17.72
N MET A 143 17.06 2.06 18.48
CA MET A 143 16.95 1.65 19.88
C MET A 143 16.52 0.18 20.03
N ILE A 144 15.93 -0.40 18.99
CA ILE A 144 15.36 -1.75 19.00
C ILE A 144 16.37 -2.73 18.43
N SER A 145 16.57 -3.85 19.12
CA SER A 145 17.46 -4.91 18.67
C SER A 145 17.12 -5.37 17.24
N VAL A 146 18.13 -5.59 16.40
CA VAL A 146 17.95 -6.27 15.11
C VAL A 146 17.46 -7.72 15.29
N ASN A 147 17.61 -8.27 16.50
CA ASN A 147 17.20 -9.61 16.91
C ASN A 147 16.06 -9.59 17.94
N ARG A 148 15.21 -8.56 17.98
CA ARG A 148 14.11 -8.50 18.95
C ARG A 148 13.17 -9.71 18.84
N THR A 149 12.63 -10.14 19.98
CA THR A 149 11.63 -11.21 20.06
C THR A 149 10.24 -10.69 19.66
N LEU A 150 9.41 -11.60 19.16
CA LEU A 150 7.99 -11.39 18.90
C LEU A 150 7.20 -12.57 19.50
N PRO A 151 6.02 -12.34 20.10
CA PRO A 151 5.11 -13.40 20.52
C PRO A 151 4.60 -14.23 19.33
N ASP A 152 4.14 -15.45 19.60
CA ASP A 152 3.36 -16.22 18.63
C ASP A 152 1.92 -15.68 18.56
N TYR A 153 1.71 -14.76 17.61
CA TYR A 153 0.42 -14.11 17.33
C TYR A 153 -0.58 -15.01 16.59
N ARG A 154 -0.24 -16.26 16.24
CA ARG A 154 -1.18 -17.17 15.58
C ARG A 154 -2.30 -17.58 16.54
N SER A 155 -3.51 -17.77 16.00
CA SER A 155 -4.61 -18.37 16.72
C SER A 155 -4.34 -19.86 17.04
N GLU A 156 -5.05 -20.41 18.03
CA GLU A 156 -4.87 -21.80 18.45
C GLU A 156 -5.10 -22.81 17.31
N ALA A 157 -6.09 -22.54 16.46
CA ALA A 157 -6.34 -23.33 15.25
C ALA A 157 -5.12 -23.32 14.32
N CYS A 158 -4.48 -22.16 14.15
CA CYS A 158 -3.28 -22.02 13.32
C CYS A 158 -2.04 -22.69 13.92
N ARG A 159 -1.86 -22.68 15.24
CA ARG A 159 -0.77 -23.42 15.89
C ARG A 159 -0.97 -24.92 15.73
N THR A 160 -2.19 -25.40 15.97
CA THR A 160 -2.56 -26.82 15.80
C THR A 160 -2.33 -27.27 14.36
N ALA A 161 -2.84 -26.50 13.39
CA ALA A 161 -2.65 -26.79 11.96
C ALA A 161 -1.17 -26.73 11.56
N GLY A 162 -0.44 -25.70 12.01
CA GLY A 162 0.98 -25.53 11.74
C GLY A 162 1.82 -26.72 12.22
N ASN A 163 1.56 -27.22 13.44
CA ASN A 163 2.25 -28.38 13.99
C ASN A 163 2.00 -29.68 13.21
N SER A 164 0.94 -29.73 12.40
CA SER A 164 0.61 -30.87 11.55
C SER A 164 1.26 -30.81 10.16
N ILE A 165 1.85 -29.67 9.77
CA ILE A 165 2.49 -29.49 8.46
C ILE A 165 3.78 -30.32 8.41
N LYS A 166 3.79 -31.35 7.56
CA LYS A 166 4.98 -32.18 7.32
C LYS A 166 5.91 -31.51 6.33
N THR A 167 6.96 -30.87 6.84
CA THR A 167 7.94 -30.14 6.01
C THR A 167 8.98 -31.05 5.31
N THR A 168 9.07 -32.32 5.70
CA THR A 168 10.00 -33.28 5.09
C THR A 168 9.67 -33.49 3.61
N GLY A 169 10.65 -33.24 2.74
CA GLY A 169 10.50 -33.38 1.28
C GLY A 169 9.78 -32.22 0.60
N MET A 170 9.41 -31.16 1.32
CA MET A 170 8.91 -29.93 0.70
C MET A 170 9.99 -29.25 -0.15
N PRO A 171 9.59 -28.52 -1.21
CA PRO A 171 10.50 -27.72 -2.01
C PRO A 171 11.20 -26.63 -1.18
N THR A 172 12.45 -26.34 -1.51
CA THR A 172 13.20 -25.23 -0.93
C THR A 172 12.77 -23.90 -1.56
N THR A 173 13.01 -22.82 -0.81
CA THR A 173 12.55 -21.46 -1.12
C THR A 173 13.74 -20.52 -1.22
N SER A 174 13.79 -19.73 -2.30
CA SER A 174 14.67 -18.56 -2.39
C SER A 174 13.88 -17.32 -1.98
N ILE A 175 14.32 -16.66 -0.91
CA ILE A 175 13.70 -15.42 -0.44
C ILE A 175 14.35 -14.23 -1.14
N ILE A 176 13.56 -13.39 -1.81
CA ILE A 176 14.03 -12.24 -2.58
C ILE A 176 13.62 -10.95 -1.87
N ILE A 177 14.63 -10.15 -1.49
CA ILE A 177 14.46 -8.85 -0.83
C ILE A 177 15.05 -7.77 -1.73
N VAL A 178 14.19 -6.87 -2.22
CA VAL A 178 14.63 -5.69 -2.98
C VAL A 178 14.67 -4.49 -2.04
N PHE A 179 15.70 -3.68 -2.14
CA PHE A 179 15.80 -2.44 -1.37
C PHE A 179 16.44 -1.31 -2.18
N HIS A 180 16.15 -0.09 -1.77
CA HIS A 180 16.78 1.13 -2.27
C HIS A 180 16.80 2.13 -1.12
N ASN A 181 17.97 2.60 -0.71
CA ASN A 181 18.14 3.58 0.36
C ASN A 181 17.42 3.21 1.68
N GLU A 182 17.37 1.91 2.01
CA GLU A 182 16.69 1.45 3.22
C GLU A 182 17.46 1.79 4.50
N ALA A 183 16.76 1.94 5.62
CA ALA A 183 17.40 2.15 6.92
C ALA A 183 18.16 0.90 7.38
N TRP A 184 19.40 1.09 7.84
CA TRP A 184 20.31 0.01 8.24
C TRP A 184 19.68 -1.00 9.21
N THR A 185 19.16 -0.53 10.34
CA THR A 185 18.61 -1.40 11.38
C THR A 185 17.34 -2.11 10.95
N THR A 186 16.51 -1.46 10.13
CA THR A 186 15.28 -2.04 9.61
C THR A 186 15.57 -3.16 8.60
N LEU A 187 16.47 -2.93 7.64
CA LEU A 187 16.92 -3.95 6.68
C LEU A 187 17.52 -5.17 7.37
N LEU A 188 18.40 -4.94 8.35
CA LEU A 188 19.04 -6.03 9.08
C LEU A 188 18.06 -6.78 9.99
N ARG A 189 17.06 -6.09 10.57
CA ARG A 189 16.00 -6.76 11.34
C ARG A 189 15.13 -7.66 10.46
N THR A 190 14.89 -7.26 9.21
CA THR A 190 14.26 -8.16 8.23
C THR A 190 15.09 -9.42 8.01
N LEU A 191 16.38 -9.28 7.69
CA LEU A 191 17.27 -10.44 7.48
C LEU A 191 17.32 -11.36 8.69
N HIS A 192 17.54 -10.80 9.88
CA HIS A 192 17.61 -11.58 11.10
C HIS A 192 16.29 -12.25 11.45
N SER A 193 15.14 -11.59 11.25
CA SER A 193 13.83 -12.23 11.47
C SER A 193 13.65 -13.45 10.56
N VAL A 194 14.01 -13.34 9.27
CA VAL A 194 13.93 -14.44 8.31
C VAL A 194 14.87 -15.58 8.71
N ILE A 195 16.12 -15.26 9.02
CA ILE A 195 17.14 -16.24 9.38
C ILE A 195 16.76 -16.98 10.67
N ASN A 196 16.21 -16.28 11.65
CA ASN A 196 15.94 -16.85 12.97
C ASN A 196 14.64 -17.66 13.02
N ARG A 197 13.67 -17.37 12.14
CA ARG A 197 12.31 -17.94 12.22
C ARG A 197 11.89 -18.75 11.00
N SER A 198 12.84 -19.10 10.14
CA SER A 198 12.61 -19.97 8.99
C SER A 198 13.32 -21.32 9.18
N PRO A 199 12.65 -22.46 8.97
CA PRO A 199 13.29 -23.76 9.02
C PRO A 199 14.45 -23.85 8.02
N ARG A 200 15.64 -24.24 8.50
CA ARG A 200 16.88 -24.24 7.69
C ARG A 200 16.80 -25.09 6.43
N HIS A 201 16.10 -26.22 6.47
CA HIS A 201 15.96 -27.11 5.31
C HIS A 201 14.97 -26.60 4.26
N LEU A 202 14.15 -25.59 4.57
CA LEU A 202 13.24 -24.94 3.60
C LEU A 202 13.85 -23.68 2.98
N LEU A 203 14.84 -23.07 3.63
CA LEU A 203 15.51 -21.86 3.17
C LEU A 203 16.72 -22.22 2.31
N GLU A 204 16.58 -22.11 0.99
CA GLU A 204 17.68 -22.35 0.04
C GLU A 204 18.73 -21.24 0.17
N GLU A 205 18.29 -20.00 0.07
CA GLU A 205 19.13 -18.81 0.04
C GLU A 205 18.27 -17.54 0.23
N ILE A 206 18.92 -16.45 0.62
CA ILE A 206 18.35 -15.10 0.60
C ILE A 206 19.05 -14.31 -0.51
N ILE A 207 18.29 -13.78 -1.45
CA ILE A 207 18.79 -12.94 -2.54
C ILE A 207 18.36 -11.50 -2.26
N MET A 208 19.35 -10.64 -2.08
CA MET A 208 19.18 -9.22 -1.86
C MET A 208 19.54 -8.46 -3.14
N ILE A 209 18.64 -7.61 -3.62
CA ILE A 209 18.88 -6.77 -4.78
C ILE A 209 18.84 -5.30 -4.33
N ASP A 210 20.00 -4.66 -4.36
CA ASP A 210 20.14 -3.22 -4.19
C ASP A 210 19.82 -2.52 -5.51
N ASP A 211 18.66 -1.87 -5.58
CA ASP A 211 18.20 -1.09 -6.74
C ASP A 211 18.87 0.30 -6.74
N LYS A 212 20.19 0.29 -6.84
CA LYS A 212 21.08 1.46 -6.88
C LYS A 212 20.88 2.40 -5.68
N SER A 213 21.25 1.95 -4.48
CA SER A 213 21.32 2.82 -3.30
C SER A 213 22.47 3.84 -3.40
N ASP A 214 22.31 4.95 -2.69
CA ASP A 214 23.28 6.04 -2.58
C ASP A 214 23.84 6.18 -1.15
N ARG A 215 23.33 5.39 -0.20
CA ARG A 215 23.81 5.40 1.19
C ARG A 215 25.04 4.52 1.34
N ASP A 216 26.16 5.10 1.72
CA ASP A 216 27.46 4.41 1.84
C ASP A 216 27.40 3.10 2.65
N TYR A 217 26.58 3.08 3.71
CA TYR A 217 26.44 1.91 4.57
C TYR A 217 25.76 0.71 3.89
N LEU A 218 25.06 0.91 2.77
CA LEU A 218 24.37 -0.15 2.02
C LEU A 218 25.25 -0.85 0.98
N VAL A 219 26.49 -0.37 0.78
CA VAL A 219 27.44 -0.96 -0.16
C VAL A 219 28.43 -1.82 0.65
N LYS A 220 29.71 -1.44 0.71
CA LYS A 220 30.76 -2.25 1.32
C LYS A 220 30.48 -2.70 2.77
N PRO A 221 29.92 -1.86 3.67
CA PRO A 221 29.61 -2.32 5.02
C PRO A 221 28.53 -3.41 5.06
N LEU A 222 27.53 -3.33 4.18
CA LEU A 222 26.51 -4.39 4.05
C LEU A 222 27.14 -5.68 3.50
N ASP A 223 27.96 -5.60 2.45
CA ASP A 223 28.70 -6.74 1.89
C ASP A 223 29.52 -7.47 2.94
N ALA A 224 30.19 -6.71 3.81
CA ALA A 224 30.99 -7.26 4.90
C ALA A 224 30.10 -7.93 5.96
N TYR A 225 28.97 -7.32 6.32
CA TYR A 225 28.06 -7.85 7.32
C TYR A 225 27.39 -9.16 6.87
N ILE A 226 26.88 -9.22 5.64
CA ILE A 226 26.13 -10.39 5.16
C ILE A 226 27.01 -11.64 5.01
N LYS A 227 28.31 -11.47 4.75
CA LYS A 227 29.28 -12.59 4.65
C LYS A 227 29.40 -13.38 5.94
N ALA A 228 29.15 -12.74 7.08
CA ALA A 228 29.20 -13.37 8.40
C ALA A 228 27.87 -14.07 8.81
N LEU A 229 26.83 -14.01 7.97
CA LEU A 229 25.54 -14.62 8.30
C LEU A 229 25.59 -16.16 8.14
N PRO A 230 24.83 -16.91 8.95
CA PRO A 230 24.90 -18.37 9.00
C PRO A 230 24.16 -19.07 7.83
N VAL A 231 23.69 -18.33 6.84
CA VAL A 231 22.96 -18.85 5.68
C VAL A 231 23.51 -18.24 4.39
N PRO A 232 23.32 -18.90 3.23
CA PRO A 232 23.66 -18.30 1.95
C PRO A 232 22.87 -17.01 1.70
N VAL A 233 23.57 -15.88 1.70
CA VAL A 233 23.02 -14.58 1.32
C VAL A 233 23.77 -14.06 0.11
N HIS A 234 23.04 -13.74 -0.95
CA HIS A 234 23.57 -13.21 -2.21
C HIS A 234 23.10 -11.76 -2.37
N LEU A 235 24.03 -10.80 -2.32
CA LEU A 235 23.74 -9.39 -2.57
C LEU A 235 24.23 -8.97 -3.95
N VAL A 236 23.36 -8.29 -4.68
CA VAL A 236 23.64 -7.72 -6.00
C VAL A 236 23.34 -6.23 -5.98
N HIS A 237 24.33 -5.43 -6.38
CA HIS A 237 24.16 -4.00 -6.60
C HIS A 237 23.90 -3.74 -8.07
N LEU A 238 22.73 -3.18 -8.40
CA LEU A 238 22.43 -2.75 -9.76
C LEU A 238 23.19 -1.46 -10.09
N GLU A 239 23.72 -1.40 -11.31
CA GLU A 239 24.44 -0.23 -11.81
C GLU A 239 23.51 0.97 -12.04
N GLU A 240 22.24 0.70 -12.36
CA GLU A 240 21.22 1.70 -12.62
C GLU A 240 19.95 1.44 -11.80
N ARG A 241 19.28 2.53 -11.40
CA ARG A 241 18.01 2.47 -10.68
C ARG A 241 16.88 2.02 -11.63
N SER A 242 16.58 0.73 -11.56
CA SER A 242 15.71 0.02 -12.49
C SER A 242 14.26 -0.09 -11.99
N GLY A 243 14.05 0.02 -10.68
CA GLY A 243 12.75 -0.10 -10.03
C GLY A 243 12.50 -1.47 -9.40
N LEU A 244 11.51 -1.53 -8.49
CA LEU A 244 11.12 -2.75 -7.76
C LEU A 244 10.88 -3.94 -8.70
N ILE A 245 10.19 -3.70 -9.81
CA ILE A 245 9.75 -4.75 -10.74
C ILE A 245 10.95 -5.43 -11.39
N ARG A 246 11.87 -4.66 -11.97
CA ARG A 246 13.08 -5.18 -12.63
C ARG A 246 14.08 -5.75 -11.64
N ALA A 247 14.19 -5.16 -10.46
CA ALA A 247 15.00 -5.72 -9.38
C ALA A 247 14.48 -7.09 -8.93
N ARG A 248 13.15 -7.25 -8.78
CA ARG A 248 12.53 -8.56 -8.48
C ARG A 248 12.78 -9.59 -9.58
N LEU A 249 12.71 -9.19 -10.85
CA LEU A 249 13.04 -10.07 -11.98
C LEU A 249 14.50 -10.51 -11.96
N THR A 250 15.42 -9.61 -11.64
CA THR A 250 16.85 -9.93 -11.49
C THR A 250 17.05 -10.98 -10.41
N GLY A 251 16.49 -10.76 -9.21
CA GLY A 251 16.56 -11.75 -8.13
C GLY A 251 15.89 -13.08 -8.47
N SER A 252 14.75 -13.05 -9.17
CA SER A 252 14.04 -14.26 -9.61
C SER A 252 14.84 -15.07 -10.62
N GLY A 253 15.65 -14.41 -11.45
CA GLY A 253 16.51 -15.06 -12.44
C GLY A 253 17.64 -15.86 -11.79
N MET A 254 18.13 -15.38 -10.63
CA MET A 254 19.24 -15.97 -9.89
C MET A 254 18.82 -17.07 -8.92
N ALA A 255 17.56 -17.07 -8.48
CA ALA A 255 17.03 -18.00 -7.50
C ALA A 255 17.20 -19.48 -7.90
N LYS A 256 17.65 -20.32 -6.97
CA LYS A 256 17.80 -21.77 -7.13
C LYS A 256 16.63 -22.56 -6.53
N GLY A 257 15.97 -21.99 -5.52
CA GLY A 257 14.81 -22.58 -4.88
C GLY A 257 13.67 -22.79 -5.87
N LYS A 258 12.89 -23.85 -5.64
CA LYS A 258 11.69 -24.14 -6.45
C LYS A 258 10.56 -23.15 -6.20
N ILE A 259 10.54 -22.54 -5.01
CA ILE A 259 9.59 -21.49 -4.66
C ILE A 259 10.33 -20.15 -4.55
N LEU A 260 9.77 -19.13 -5.17
CA LEU A 260 10.16 -17.74 -4.98
C LEU A 260 9.29 -17.14 -3.89
N LEU A 261 9.92 -16.48 -2.91
CA LEU A 261 9.20 -15.75 -1.88
C LEU A 261 9.71 -14.31 -1.81
N PHE A 262 8.85 -13.35 -2.16
CA PHE A 262 9.20 -11.94 -2.14
C PHE A 262 8.91 -11.33 -0.78
N LEU A 263 9.84 -10.51 -0.26
CA LEU A 263 9.66 -9.69 0.93
C LEU A 263 10.12 -8.26 0.66
N ASP A 264 9.46 -7.30 1.30
CA ASP A 264 9.98 -5.94 1.40
C ASP A 264 11.13 -5.87 2.42
N ALA A 265 11.96 -4.84 2.32
CA ALA A 265 13.15 -4.65 3.15
C ALA A 265 12.90 -4.10 4.57
N HIS A 266 11.62 -3.98 4.96
CA HIS A 266 11.19 -3.40 6.22
C HIS A 266 10.02 -4.18 6.82
N VAL A 267 10.29 -5.48 6.97
CA VAL A 267 9.36 -6.45 7.53
C VAL A 267 9.97 -7.22 8.69
N GLU A 268 9.12 -7.80 9.53
CA GLU A 268 9.51 -8.77 10.55
C GLU A 268 8.60 -9.98 10.48
N VAL A 269 9.17 -11.14 10.17
CA VAL A 269 8.40 -12.38 10.10
C VAL A 269 8.19 -12.97 11.50
N THR A 270 7.06 -13.63 11.74
CA THR A 270 6.76 -14.29 13.03
C THR A 270 7.15 -15.77 13.03
N GLU A 271 7.01 -16.44 14.17
CA GLU A 271 7.18 -17.89 14.25
C GLU A 271 6.14 -18.63 13.39
N GLY A 272 6.57 -19.70 12.70
CA GLY A 272 5.72 -20.54 11.86
C GLY A 272 5.15 -19.85 10.62
N TRP A 273 5.79 -18.79 10.13
CA TRP A 273 5.31 -17.99 9.01
C TRP A 273 5.54 -18.67 7.65
N LEU A 274 6.60 -19.47 7.49
CA LEU A 274 7.06 -19.93 6.18
C LEU A 274 6.30 -21.18 5.72
N GLU A 275 6.21 -22.17 6.61
CA GLU A 275 5.67 -23.50 6.36
C GLU A 275 4.26 -23.47 5.75
N PRO A 276 3.31 -22.63 6.22
CA PRO A 276 1.98 -22.58 5.63
C PRO A 276 1.99 -22.03 4.19
N LEU A 277 2.89 -21.10 3.86
CA LEU A 277 3.02 -20.57 2.50
C LEU A 277 3.57 -21.64 1.55
N ILE A 278 4.67 -22.28 1.96
CA ILE A 278 5.37 -23.29 1.17
C ILE A 278 4.50 -24.53 0.96
N SER A 279 3.81 -25.00 2.00
CA SER A 279 2.88 -26.14 1.91
C SER A 279 1.83 -25.91 0.83
N ARG A 280 1.20 -24.71 0.82
CA ARG A 280 0.12 -24.40 -0.13
C ARG A 280 0.60 -24.33 -1.58
N VAL A 281 1.77 -23.77 -1.82
CA VAL A 281 2.40 -23.73 -3.15
C VAL A 281 2.85 -25.14 -3.59
N ALA A 282 3.36 -25.94 -2.66
CA ALA A 282 3.80 -27.31 -2.96
C ALA A 282 2.65 -28.26 -3.31
N GLU A 283 1.48 -28.08 -2.69
CA GLU A 283 0.26 -28.83 -2.98
C GLU A 283 -0.27 -28.57 -4.40
N ASP A 284 -0.10 -27.35 -4.92
CA ASP A 284 -0.50 -26.96 -6.26
C ASP A 284 0.33 -25.78 -6.72
N ARG A 285 1.20 -26.04 -7.72
CA ARG A 285 2.16 -25.06 -8.25
C ARG A 285 1.51 -23.78 -8.80
N LYS A 286 0.20 -23.80 -9.11
CA LYS A 286 -0.51 -22.64 -9.67
C LYS A 286 -1.08 -21.72 -8.60
N ARG A 287 -0.78 -21.95 -7.32
CA ARG A 287 -1.18 -21.09 -6.21
C ARG A 287 -0.12 -20.02 -5.93
N VAL A 288 -0.61 -18.82 -5.70
CA VAL A 288 0.18 -17.69 -5.21
C VAL A 288 -0.34 -17.32 -3.84
N VAL A 289 0.53 -17.35 -2.83
CA VAL A 289 0.10 -17.34 -1.42
C VAL A 289 0.78 -16.21 -0.68
N ALA A 290 0.00 -15.29 -0.14
CA ALA A 290 0.45 -14.17 0.68
C ALA A 290 0.22 -14.45 2.18
N PRO A 291 1.06 -13.92 3.08
CA PRO A 291 0.79 -13.93 4.51
C PRO A 291 -0.30 -12.90 4.87
N ILE A 292 -0.81 -12.97 6.09
CA ILE A 292 -1.39 -11.78 6.73
C ILE A 292 -0.26 -10.78 6.94
N ILE A 293 -0.51 -9.54 6.50
CA ILE A 293 0.42 -8.43 6.69
C ILE A 293 -0.03 -7.64 7.93
N ASP A 294 0.73 -7.80 9.01
CA ASP A 294 0.57 -7.05 10.25
C ASP A 294 1.21 -5.67 10.13
N VAL A 295 0.83 -4.75 11.01
CA VAL A 295 1.32 -3.37 11.00
C VAL A 295 2.46 -3.24 12.00
N ILE A 296 3.62 -2.79 11.53
CA ILE A 296 4.66 -2.22 12.39
C ILE A 296 4.50 -0.71 12.33
N SER A 297 4.24 -0.09 13.47
CA SER A 297 4.05 1.36 13.57
C SER A 297 5.23 2.14 13.00
N ASP A 298 4.97 3.07 12.08
CA ASP A 298 5.98 3.96 11.50
C ASP A 298 6.58 4.92 12.53
N ASP A 299 5.91 5.11 13.67
CA ASP A 299 6.35 6.01 14.73
C ASP A 299 7.04 5.30 15.90
N THR A 300 6.44 4.22 16.40
CA THR A 300 6.88 3.55 17.65
C THR A 300 7.50 2.18 17.41
N PHE A 301 7.42 1.63 16.19
CA PHE A 301 7.80 0.24 15.87
C PHE A 301 7.06 -0.83 16.69
N GLU A 302 5.93 -0.46 17.31
CA GLU A 302 4.98 -1.42 17.89
C GLU A 302 4.45 -2.36 16.81
N TYR A 303 4.41 -3.66 17.13
CA TYR A 303 3.85 -4.69 16.28
C TYR A 303 2.36 -4.85 16.59
N VAL A 304 1.51 -4.48 15.63
CA VAL A 304 0.05 -4.50 15.74
C VAL A 304 -0.53 -5.51 14.76
N THR A 305 -1.27 -6.48 15.29
CA THR A 305 -1.86 -7.55 14.47
C THR A 305 -3.03 -7.04 13.62
N ALA A 306 -3.02 -7.42 12.34
CA ALA A 306 -4.15 -7.24 11.44
C ALA A 306 -5.22 -8.32 11.68
N SER A 307 -6.43 -8.08 11.17
CA SER A 307 -7.51 -9.05 11.29
C SER A 307 -7.24 -10.31 10.43
N GLU A 308 -7.56 -11.49 10.96
CA GLU A 308 -7.61 -12.75 10.19
C GLU A 308 -8.74 -12.76 9.15
N THR A 309 -9.57 -11.72 9.11
CA THR A 309 -10.66 -11.52 8.12
C THR A 309 -10.35 -10.42 7.12
N THR A 310 -9.07 -10.21 6.84
CA THR A 310 -8.60 -9.24 5.84
C THR A 310 -8.63 -9.87 4.44
N TRP A 311 -9.14 -9.12 3.45
CA TRP A 311 -9.36 -9.58 2.08
C TRP A 311 -8.91 -8.51 1.08
N GLY A 312 -8.10 -8.87 0.09
CA GLY A 312 -7.53 -7.92 -0.86
C GLY A 312 -8.45 -7.71 -2.07
N GLY A 313 -8.80 -6.46 -2.34
CA GLY A 313 -9.53 -6.04 -3.53
C GLY A 313 -8.91 -4.79 -4.15
N PHE A 314 -9.64 -4.19 -5.08
CA PHE A 314 -9.25 -2.93 -5.72
C PHE A 314 -10.48 -2.07 -5.99
N ASN A 315 -10.25 -0.77 -6.06
CA ASN A 315 -11.26 0.20 -6.50
C ASN A 315 -11.02 0.59 -7.97
N TRP A 316 -11.92 1.36 -8.59
CA TRP A 316 -11.85 1.65 -10.04
C TRP A 316 -10.84 2.73 -10.41
N HIS A 317 -10.11 3.24 -9.41
CA HIS A 317 -8.89 4.01 -9.60
C HIS A 317 -7.66 3.11 -9.79
N LEU A 318 -7.84 1.78 -9.81
CA LEU A 318 -6.79 0.76 -9.80
C LEU A 318 -5.84 0.88 -8.60
N ASN A 319 -6.40 1.24 -7.45
CA ASN A 319 -5.70 1.17 -6.18
C ASN A 319 -6.10 -0.09 -5.43
N PHE A 320 -5.11 -0.77 -4.87
CA PHE A 320 -5.33 -1.86 -3.93
C PHE A 320 -6.05 -1.38 -2.66
N ARG A 321 -6.95 -2.20 -2.13
CA ARG A 321 -7.74 -1.93 -0.93
C ARG A 321 -7.92 -3.18 -0.09
N TRP A 322 -7.88 -3.00 1.21
CA TRP A 322 -8.28 -4.03 2.17
C TRP A 322 -9.79 -3.92 2.44
N TYR A 323 -10.47 -5.05 2.32
CA TYR A 323 -11.88 -5.25 2.64
C TYR A 323 -12.02 -6.35 3.69
N SER A 324 -13.21 -6.46 4.30
CA SER A 324 -13.55 -7.63 5.09
C SER A 324 -13.88 -8.81 4.20
N VAL A 325 -13.48 -10.02 4.62
CA VAL A 325 -13.81 -11.27 3.90
C VAL A 325 -15.33 -11.38 3.67
N PRO A 326 -15.79 -11.64 2.43
CA PRO A 326 -17.21 -11.72 2.11
C PRO A 326 -17.83 -13.02 2.64
N LYS A 327 -19.15 -13.01 2.83
CA LYS A 327 -19.90 -14.18 3.35
C LYS A 327 -19.70 -15.43 2.50
N ARG A 328 -19.60 -15.29 1.19
CA ARG A 328 -19.33 -16.40 0.26
C ARG A 328 -18.05 -17.13 0.64
N GLU A 329 -16.99 -16.38 0.91
CA GLU A 329 -15.68 -16.93 1.27
C GLU A 329 -15.65 -17.46 2.71
N LEU A 330 -16.34 -16.81 3.65
CA LEU A 330 -16.55 -17.37 4.99
C LEU A 330 -17.27 -18.72 4.94
N ASN A 331 -18.33 -18.83 4.13
CA ASN A 331 -19.08 -20.08 3.97
C ASN A 331 -18.22 -21.19 3.34
N ARG A 332 -17.36 -20.87 2.36
CA ARG A 332 -16.42 -21.82 1.74
C ARG A 332 -15.46 -22.41 2.77
N ARG A 333 -14.99 -21.58 3.71
CA ARG A 333 -14.08 -21.98 4.80
C ARG A 333 -14.80 -22.68 5.96
N GLY A 334 -16.13 -22.56 6.03
CA GLY A 334 -16.92 -23.09 7.14
C GLY A 334 -16.52 -22.44 8.47
N SER A 335 -16.22 -23.27 9.47
CA SER A 335 -15.74 -22.82 10.78
C SER A 335 -14.21 -22.81 10.92
N ASP A 336 -13.47 -23.28 9.93
CA ASP A 336 -12.02 -23.40 10.01
C ASP A 336 -11.32 -22.07 9.68
N ARG A 337 -10.86 -21.40 10.73
CA ARG A 337 -10.12 -20.13 10.62
C ARG A 337 -8.67 -20.31 10.20
N SER A 338 -8.13 -21.53 10.21
CA SER A 338 -6.77 -21.82 9.74
C SER A 338 -6.70 -21.98 8.21
N MET A 339 -7.83 -22.29 7.56
CA MET A 339 -7.90 -22.43 6.11
C MET A 339 -7.58 -21.12 5.37
N PRO A 340 -6.79 -21.18 4.27
CA PRO A 340 -6.47 -20.02 3.42
C PRO A 340 -7.71 -19.32 2.86
N ILE A 341 -7.60 -18.01 2.67
CA ILE A 341 -8.63 -17.13 2.13
C ILE A 341 -8.35 -16.89 0.65
N GLN A 342 -9.29 -17.23 -0.23
CA GLN A 342 -9.18 -16.85 -1.65
C GLN A 342 -9.40 -15.35 -1.80
N THR A 343 -8.44 -14.66 -2.41
CA THR A 343 -8.42 -13.19 -2.51
C THR A 343 -8.41 -12.72 -3.97
N PRO A 344 -9.26 -11.76 -4.39
CA PRO A 344 -9.23 -11.18 -5.73
C PRO A 344 -7.87 -10.61 -6.10
N THR A 345 -7.21 -9.98 -5.14
CA THR A 345 -5.91 -9.34 -5.31
C THR A 345 -5.05 -9.51 -4.07
N ILE A 346 -3.73 -9.37 -4.24
CA ILE A 346 -2.76 -9.29 -3.14
C ILE A 346 -2.12 -7.90 -3.11
N ALA A 347 -1.58 -7.52 -1.95
CA ALA A 347 -0.82 -6.27 -1.82
C ALA A 347 0.45 -6.28 -2.69
N GLY A 348 1.00 -7.47 -2.97
CA GLY A 348 2.13 -7.67 -3.89
C GLY A 348 3.52 -7.49 -3.26
N GLY A 349 3.63 -6.87 -2.09
CA GLY A 349 4.90 -6.76 -1.35
C GLY A 349 5.43 -8.13 -0.89
N LEU A 350 4.53 -8.98 -0.37
CA LEU A 350 4.88 -10.24 0.28
C LEU A 350 4.05 -11.39 -0.28
N PHE A 351 4.67 -12.36 -0.95
CA PHE A 351 4.00 -13.58 -1.41
C PHE A 351 4.99 -14.67 -1.84
N ALA A 352 4.53 -15.93 -1.79
CA ALA A 352 5.21 -17.09 -2.32
C ALA A 352 4.55 -17.58 -3.63
N ILE A 353 5.36 -18.03 -4.57
CA ILE A 353 4.93 -18.57 -5.87
C ILE A 353 5.92 -19.64 -6.35
N ASP A 354 5.44 -20.69 -7.01
CA ASP A 354 6.31 -21.64 -7.70
C ASP A 354 7.12 -20.93 -8.80
N LYS A 355 8.44 -21.14 -8.81
CA LYS A 355 9.35 -20.46 -9.74
C LYS A 355 8.99 -20.74 -11.19
N GLN A 356 8.70 -21.99 -11.53
CA GLN A 356 8.38 -22.35 -12.91
C GLN A 356 7.04 -21.72 -13.31
N PHE A 357 6.03 -21.79 -12.43
CA PHE A 357 4.74 -21.13 -12.67
C PHE A 357 4.92 -19.63 -12.88
N PHE A 358 5.72 -18.94 -12.06
CA PHE A 358 6.00 -17.50 -12.23
C PHE A 358 6.48 -17.19 -13.66
N TYR A 359 7.38 -17.99 -14.23
CA TYR A 359 7.84 -17.81 -15.61
C TYR A 359 6.84 -18.30 -16.66
N ASP A 360 6.12 -19.40 -16.42
CA ASP A 360 5.09 -19.94 -17.32
C ASP A 360 3.99 -18.90 -17.60
N ILE A 361 3.61 -18.12 -16.58
CA ILE A 361 2.65 -17.04 -16.72
C ILE A 361 3.31 -15.71 -17.13
N GLY A 362 4.57 -15.69 -17.56
CA GLY A 362 5.26 -14.50 -18.05
C GLY A 362 5.67 -13.50 -16.98
N SER A 363 6.16 -13.99 -15.84
CA SER A 363 6.87 -13.23 -14.78
C SER A 363 6.21 -11.90 -14.40
N TYR A 364 6.89 -10.75 -14.50
CA TYR A 364 6.28 -9.42 -14.40
C TYR A 364 6.31 -8.73 -15.78
N ASP A 365 5.42 -7.76 -15.99
CA ASP A 365 5.49 -6.90 -17.17
C ASP A 365 6.70 -5.96 -17.10
N GLU A 366 7.74 -6.26 -17.87
CA GLU A 366 8.99 -5.48 -17.96
C GLU A 366 8.80 -4.05 -18.49
N GLY A 367 7.66 -3.75 -19.12
CA GLY A 367 7.31 -2.40 -19.54
C GLY A 367 6.83 -1.51 -18.40
N MET A 368 6.49 -2.08 -17.24
CA MET A 368 6.17 -1.28 -16.05
C MET A 368 7.42 -0.59 -15.48
N GLN A 369 7.20 0.56 -14.85
CA GLN A 369 8.24 1.44 -14.35
C GLN A 369 8.21 1.57 -12.83
N VAL A 370 9.38 1.52 -12.20
CA VAL A 370 9.62 1.77 -10.77
C VAL A 370 8.76 0.93 -9.84
N TRP A 371 7.52 1.35 -9.59
CA TRP A 371 6.59 0.75 -8.62
C TRP A 371 5.15 1.15 -8.92
N GLY A 372 4.20 0.29 -8.58
CA GLY A 372 2.76 0.55 -8.56
C GLY A 372 2.04 -0.17 -9.69
N GLY A 373 0.92 -0.84 -9.37
CA GLY A 373 0.05 -1.53 -10.33
C GLY A 373 0.47 -2.96 -10.66
N GLU A 374 1.72 -3.35 -10.40
CA GLU A 374 2.24 -4.69 -10.66
C GLU A 374 1.53 -5.76 -9.83
N ASN A 375 1.10 -5.41 -8.62
CA ASN A 375 0.35 -6.28 -7.73
C ASN A 375 -1.05 -6.59 -8.27
N LEU A 376 -1.71 -5.62 -8.92
CA LEU A 376 -3.00 -5.84 -9.57
C LEU A 376 -2.83 -6.62 -10.88
N GLU A 377 -1.80 -6.31 -11.67
CA GLU A 377 -1.49 -7.03 -12.92
C GLU A 377 -1.29 -8.52 -12.69
N ILE A 378 -0.40 -8.89 -11.75
CA ILE A 378 -0.15 -10.30 -11.44
C ILE A 378 -1.41 -10.94 -10.84
N SER A 379 -2.21 -10.19 -10.06
CA SER A 379 -3.45 -10.71 -9.49
C SER A 379 -4.47 -11.09 -10.57
N PHE A 380 -4.70 -10.20 -11.53
CA PHE A 380 -5.63 -10.46 -12.64
C PHE A 380 -5.12 -11.61 -13.49
N ARG A 381 -3.84 -11.58 -13.85
CA ARG A 381 -3.21 -12.62 -14.67
C ARG A 381 -3.29 -13.99 -14.02
N VAL A 382 -2.93 -14.14 -12.75
CA VAL A 382 -2.97 -15.44 -12.05
C VAL A 382 -4.38 -16.03 -12.09
N TRP A 383 -5.40 -15.26 -11.71
CA TRP A 383 -6.77 -15.75 -11.72
C TRP A 383 -7.30 -16.05 -13.12
N MET A 384 -7.09 -15.13 -14.06
CA MET A 384 -7.62 -15.25 -15.42
C MET A 384 -6.92 -16.35 -16.21
N CYS A 385 -5.66 -16.68 -15.89
CA CYS A 385 -4.88 -17.70 -16.58
C CYS A 385 -4.82 -19.04 -15.83
N GLY A 386 -5.76 -19.28 -14.90
CA GLY A 386 -6.01 -20.60 -14.31
C GLY A 386 -5.19 -20.97 -13.07
N GLY A 387 -4.62 -19.98 -12.38
CA GLY A 387 -4.09 -20.12 -11.01
C GLY A 387 -5.05 -19.57 -9.96
N SER A 388 -4.56 -19.45 -8.71
CA SER A 388 -5.31 -18.84 -7.61
C SER A 388 -4.43 -17.96 -6.73
N LEU A 389 -5.06 -16.96 -6.09
CA LEU A 389 -4.44 -16.13 -5.06
C LEU A 389 -5.07 -16.43 -3.71
N GLU A 390 -4.21 -16.63 -2.72
CA GLU A 390 -4.62 -16.96 -1.35
C GLU A 390 -3.92 -16.06 -0.33
N ILE A 391 -4.61 -15.70 0.75
CA ILE A 391 -4.00 -15.17 1.98
C ILE A 391 -4.05 -16.28 3.02
N HIS A 392 -2.88 -16.70 3.53
CA HIS A 392 -2.79 -17.75 4.53
C HIS A 392 -2.88 -17.15 5.95
N PRO A 393 -3.94 -17.40 6.73
CA PRO A 393 -4.13 -16.73 8.02
C PRO A 393 -3.11 -17.14 9.08
N CYS A 394 -2.56 -18.35 8.98
CA CYS A 394 -1.52 -18.85 9.88
C CYS A 394 -0.10 -18.36 9.59
N SER A 395 0.11 -17.67 8.46
CA SER A 395 1.38 -17.02 8.13
C SER A 395 1.23 -15.53 8.38
N ARG A 396 2.10 -14.96 9.23
CA ARG A 396 2.03 -13.54 9.60
C ARG A 396 3.38 -12.88 9.43
N VAL A 397 3.36 -11.68 8.83
CA VAL A 397 4.55 -10.86 8.65
C VAL A 397 4.19 -9.41 8.93
N GLY A 398 4.90 -8.78 9.87
CA GLY A 398 4.76 -7.35 10.14
C GLY A 398 5.43 -6.52 9.06
N HIS A 399 4.81 -5.42 8.65
CA HIS A 399 5.33 -4.48 7.65
C HIS A 399 5.27 -3.04 8.19
N VAL A 400 6.34 -2.28 7.98
CA VAL A 400 6.35 -0.84 8.33
C VAL A 400 5.57 -0.04 7.27
N PHE A 401 4.30 0.23 7.55
CA PHE A 401 3.45 1.00 6.64
C PHE A 401 3.76 2.49 6.68
N ARG A 402 4.17 3.05 5.54
CA ARG A 402 4.49 4.47 5.39
C ARG A 402 3.28 5.24 4.89
N LYS A 403 3.10 6.48 5.36
CA LYS A 403 2.06 7.39 4.84
C LYS A 403 2.43 8.00 3.48
N GLN A 404 3.73 8.10 3.20
CA GLN A 404 4.28 8.68 1.98
C GLN A 404 5.46 7.83 1.51
N THR A 405 5.70 7.82 0.20
CA THR A 405 6.89 7.16 -0.37
C THR A 405 8.12 8.08 -0.21
N PRO A 406 9.25 7.60 0.35
CA PRO A 406 10.48 8.39 0.45
C PRO A 406 11.24 8.48 -0.89
N TYR A 407 10.77 7.79 -1.94
CA TYR A 407 11.55 7.58 -3.16
C TYR A 407 11.22 8.60 -4.25
N THR A 408 12.21 8.92 -5.07
CA THR A 408 12.04 9.75 -6.26
C THR A 408 11.51 8.93 -7.44
N PHE A 409 10.61 9.52 -8.22
CA PHE A 409 10.04 8.90 -9.42
C PHE A 409 10.40 9.75 -10.65
N PRO A 410 11.08 9.18 -11.66
CA PRO A 410 11.35 9.92 -12.90
C PRO A 410 10.06 10.44 -13.53
N GLY A 411 9.95 11.76 -13.73
CA GLY A 411 8.74 12.38 -14.27
C GLY A 411 7.54 12.46 -13.32
N GLY A 412 7.74 12.14 -12.04
CA GLY A 412 6.74 12.26 -10.97
C GLY A 412 5.91 10.98 -10.75
N THR A 413 5.49 10.79 -9.50
CA THR A 413 4.78 9.58 -9.03
C THR A 413 3.50 9.30 -9.80
N ALA A 414 2.70 10.34 -10.10
CA ALA A 414 1.43 10.18 -10.80
C ALA A 414 1.61 9.63 -12.22
N LYS A 415 2.62 10.12 -12.96
CA LYS A 415 2.91 9.66 -14.32
C LYS A 415 3.26 8.17 -14.33
N VAL A 416 4.15 7.74 -13.44
CA VAL A 416 4.58 6.34 -13.33
C VAL A 416 3.42 5.42 -12.94
N ILE A 417 2.65 5.79 -11.91
CA ILE A 417 1.50 4.99 -11.45
C ILE A 417 0.44 4.89 -12.56
N HIS A 418 0.11 5.99 -13.24
CA HIS A 418 -0.86 5.98 -14.33
C HIS A 418 -0.37 5.19 -15.54
N HIS A 419 0.92 5.25 -15.88
CA HIS A 419 1.51 4.43 -16.93
C HIS A 419 1.34 2.94 -16.64
N ASN A 420 1.74 2.48 -15.44
CA ASN A 420 1.61 1.07 -15.07
C ASN A 420 0.15 0.63 -14.98
N ALA A 421 -0.73 1.46 -14.40
CA ALA A 421 -2.15 1.18 -14.32
C ALA A 421 -2.81 1.09 -15.71
N ALA A 422 -2.43 1.96 -16.64
CA ALA A 422 -2.88 1.92 -18.03
C ALA A 422 -2.43 0.63 -18.71
N ARG A 423 -1.18 0.18 -18.52
CA ARG A 423 -0.70 -1.12 -19.03
C ARG A 423 -1.55 -2.28 -18.51
N THR A 424 -1.81 -2.32 -17.20
CA THR A 424 -2.71 -3.32 -16.59
C THR A 424 -4.10 -3.29 -17.23
N ALA A 425 -4.68 -2.09 -17.39
CA ALA A 425 -6.01 -1.92 -17.94
C ALA A 425 -6.09 -2.35 -19.42
N GLU A 426 -5.10 -1.97 -20.24
CA GLU A 426 -5.05 -2.30 -21.66
C GLU A 426 -4.90 -3.80 -21.95
N VAL A 427 -4.26 -4.54 -21.06
CA VAL A 427 -4.02 -5.99 -21.22
C VAL A 427 -5.12 -6.82 -20.59
N TRP A 428 -5.60 -6.47 -19.39
CA TRP A 428 -6.37 -7.38 -18.55
C TRP A 428 -7.83 -6.99 -18.35
N MET A 429 -8.23 -5.74 -18.61
CA MET A 429 -9.56 -5.25 -18.21
C MET A 429 -10.61 -5.24 -19.33
N ASP A 430 -10.27 -5.66 -20.56
CA ASP A 430 -11.20 -5.71 -21.69
C ASP A 430 -11.97 -4.38 -21.88
N GLU A 431 -13.29 -4.41 -22.05
CA GLU A 431 -14.16 -3.23 -22.11
C GLU A 431 -14.20 -2.44 -20.79
N TYR A 432 -13.88 -3.06 -19.66
CA TYR A 432 -13.94 -2.44 -18.34
C TYR A 432 -12.82 -1.42 -18.09
N LYS A 433 -11.78 -1.37 -18.94
CA LYS A 433 -10.78 -0.29 -18.88
C LYS A 433 -11.40 1.10 -19.06
N ALA A 434 -12.55 1.20 -19.73
CA ALA A 434 -13.31 2.44 -19.86
C ALA A 434 -13.70 3.03 -18.50
N PHE A 435 -13.97 2.20 -17.48
CA PHE A 435 -14.25 2.65 -16.12
C PHE A 435 -13.03 3.33 -15.51
N PHE A 436 -11.87 2.69 -15.60
CA PHE A 436 -10.61 3.26 -15.10
C PHE A 436 -10.33 4.63 -15.74
N TYR A 437 -10.39 4.74 -17.06
CA TYR A 437 -10.13 6.02 -17.75
C TYR A 437 -11.21 7.08 -17.50
N LYS A 438 -12.43 6.70 -17.12
CA LYS A 438 -13.46 7.66 -16.67
C LYS A 438 -13.26 8.07 -15.22
N MET A 439 -12.89 7.17 -14.32
CA MET A 439 -12.64 7.49 -12.91
C MET A 439 -11.34 8.27 -12.72
N VAL A 440 -10.32 8.00 -13.56
CA VAL A 440 -9.01 8.65 -13.52
C VAL A 440 -8.74 9.35 -14.86
N PRO A 441 -9.32 10.53 -15.12
CA PRO A 441 -9.18 11.22 -16.40
C PRO A 441 -7.71 11.54 -16.74
N ALA A 442 -6.89 11.82 -15.73
CA ALA A 442 -5.46 12.09 -15.89
C ALA A 442 -4.70 10.93 -16.54
N ALA A 443 -5.15 9.68 -16.36
CA ALA A 443 -4.52 8.51 -16.97
C ALA A 443 -4.69 8.46 -18.49
N ARG A 444 -5.67 9.17 -19.08
CA ARG A 444 -5.82 9.26 -20.55
C ARG A 444 -4.68 10.01 -21.22
N ASN A 445 -4.00 10.88 -20.47
CA ASN A 445 -2.89 11.69 -20.96
C ASN A 445 -1.54 10.99 -20.77
N VAL A 446 -1.54 9.73 -20.31
CA VAL A 446 -0.34 8.94 -20.07
C VAL A 446 -0.42 7.69 -20.94
N GLU A 447 0.50 7.58 -21.90
CA GLU A 447 0.56 6.42 -22.79
C GLU A 447 0.98 5.17 -22.01
N ALA A 448 0.31 4.04 -22.26
CA ALA A 448 0.69 2.74 -21.71
C ALA A 448 1.99 2.19 -22.33
N GLY A 449 2.44 2.73 -23.47
CA GLY A 449 3.51 2.13 -24.27
C GLY A 449 3.07 0.82 -24.97
N ASP A 450 4.03 0.07 -25.50
CA ASP A 450 3.74 -1.19 -26.19
C ASP A 450 3.38 -2.31 -25.20
N VAL A 451 2.24 -2.96 -25.43
CA VAL A 451 1.71 -4.06 -24.63
C VAL A 451 1.45 -5.32 -25.48
N THR A 452 1.98 -5.36 -26.71
CA THR A 452 1.74 -6.43 -27.68
C THR A 452 2.11 -7.82 -27.13
N GLU A 453 3.31 -7.96 -26.56
CA GLU A 453 3.76 -9.24 -25.99
C GLU A 453 2.90 -9.69 -24.80
N ARG A 454 2.40 -8.74 -23.98
CA ARG A 454 1.50 -9.06 -22.85
C ARG A 454 0.13 -9.55 -23.34
N LYS A 455 -0.40 -8.96 -24.41
CA LYS A 455 -1.64 -9.42 -25.06
C LYS A 455 -1.47 -10.80 -25.70
N LYS A 456 -0.37 -11.01 -26.42
CA LYS A 456 -0.03 -12.32 -27.02
C LYS A 456 0.13 -13.41 -25.96
N LEU A 457 0.76 -13.10 -24.84
CA LEU A 457 0.85 -14.01 -23.68
C LEU A 457 -0.56 -14.40 -23.18
N ARG A 458 -1.44 -13.41 -22.99
CA ARG A 458 -2.82 -13.64 -22.54
C ARG A 458 -3.59 -14.55 -23.51
N GLU A 459 -3.43 -14.35 -24.82
CA GLU A 459 -4.02 -15.18 -25.86
C GLU A 459 -3.45 -16.60 -25.85
N THR A 460 -2.12 -16.74 -25.77
CA THR A 460 -1.40 -18.02 -25.78
C THR A 460 -1.80 -18.90 -24.59
N LEU A 461 -1.95 -18.30 -23.41
CA LEU A 461 -2.38 -18.99 -22.19
C LEU A 461 -3.90 -19.23 -22.13
N GLN A 462 -4.65 -18.77 -23.14
CA GLN A 462 -6.12 -18.88 -23.21
C GLN A 462 -6.81 -18.33 -21.95
N CYS A 463 -6.32 -17.20 -21.46
CA CYS A 463 -6.84 -16.62 -20.22
C CYS A 463 -8.30 -16.18 -20.38
N LYS A 464 -9.06 -16.25 -19.29
CA LYS A 464 -10.46 -15.82 -19.23
C LYS A 464 -10.60 -14.30 -19.42
N SER A 465 -11.83 -13.84 -19.64
CA SER A 465 -12.16 -12.42 -19.73
C SER A 465 -12.21 -11.75 -18.36
N PHE A 466 -12.10 -10.43 -18.33
CA PHE A 466 -12.25 -9.65 -17.11
C PHE A 466 -13.68 -9.73 -16.57
N LYS A 467 -14.68 -9.84 -17.47
CA LYS A 467 -16.06 -10.15 -17.09
C LYS A 467 -16.13 -11.44 -16.27
N TRP A 468 -15.50 -12.52 -16.74
CA TRP A 468 -15.43 -13.77 -15.99
C TRP A 468 -14.77 -13.58 -14.62
N TYR A 469 -13.69 -12.80 -14.54
CA TYR A 469 -13.02 -12.49 -13.28
C TYR A 469 -13.96 -11.78 -12.29
N LEU A 470 -14.70 -10.76 -12.73
CA LEU A 470 -15.68 -10.05 -11.90
C LEU A 470 -16.85 -10.95 -11.49
N GLU A 471 -17.30 -11.87 -12.34
CA GLU A 471 -18.43 -12.77 -12.02
C GLU A 471 -18.04 -13.89 -11.06
N ASN A 472 -16.82 -14.42 -11.17
CA ASN A 472 -16.43 -15.66 -10.50
C ASN A 472 -15.46 -15.44 -9.34
N ILE A 473 -14.57 -14.46 -9.46
CA ILE A 473 -13.51 -14.20 -8.47
C ILE A 473 -13.90 -13.03 -7.57
N TYR A 474 -14.33 -11.91 -8.16
CA TYR A 474 -14.68 -10.69 -7.42
C TYR A 474 -16.11 -10.17 -7.64
N PRO A 475 -17.16 -10.98 -7.41
CA PRO A 475 -18.56 -10.55 -7.55
C PRO A 475 -18.98 -9.47 -6.54
N GLU A 476 -18.18 -9.28 -5.50
CA GLU A 476 -18.32 -8.23 -4.50
C GLU A 476 -17.65 -6.89 -4.88
N ALA A 477 -17.07 -6.78 -6.08
CA ALA A 477 -16.40 -5.55 -6.53
C ALA A 477 -17.34 -4.31 -6.44
N PRO A 478 -16.79 -3.10 -6.16
CA PRO A 478 -17.56 -1.86 -6.14
C PRO A 478 -18.31 -1.57 -7.45
N LEU A 479 -17.91 -2.17 -8.56
CA LEU A 479 -18.74 -2.22 -9.77
C LEU A 479 -18.85 -3.70 -10.18
N PRO A 480 -20.07 -4.23 -10.30
CA PRO A 480 -20.28 -5.60 -10.75
C PRO A 480 -20.01 -5.76 -12.25
N ALA A 481 -19.83 -7.00 -12.69
CA ALA A 481 -19.71 -7.36 -14.11
C ALA A 481 -20.91 -6.87 -14.96
N ASP A 482 -22.09 -6.87 -14.36
CA ASP A 482 -23.35 -6.41 -14.96
C ASP A 482 -23.60 -4.94 -14.62
N PHE A 483 -23.31 -4.05 -15.57
CA PHE A 483 -23.63 -2.63 -15.51
C PHE A 483 -24.51 -2.24 -16.70
N ARG A 484 -25.40 -1.28 -16.47
CA ARG A 484 -26.33 -0.74 -17.47
C ARG A 484 -25.86 0.57 -18.07
N SER A 485 -25.08 1.36 -17.35
CA SER A 485 -24.53 2.62 -17.87
C SER A 485 -23.19 2.94 -17.24
N LEU A 486 -22.39 3.72 -17.96
CA LEU A 486 -21.11 4.25 -17.51
C LEU A 486 -20.89 5.65 -18.08
N GLY A 487 -20.79 6.63 -17.20
CA GLY A 487 -20.43 8.00 -17.53
C GLY A 487 -21.31 9.02 -16.81
N ALA A 488 -21.54 10.16 -17.45
CA ALA A 488 -22.29 11.25 -16.86
C ALA A 488 -23.79 10.94 -16.70
N ILE A 489 -24.39 11.50 -15.64
CA ILE A 489 -25.84 11.59 -15.46
C ILE A 489 -26.24 13.03 -15.75
N VAL A 490 -26.80 13.26 -16.94
CA VAL A 490 -27.08 14.59 -17.49
C VAL A 490 -28.55 14.92 -17.33
N ASN A 491 -28.89 16.09 -16.80
CA ASN A 491 -30.25 16.60 -16.90
C ASN A 491 -30.48 17.20 -18.31
N ARG A 492 -31.49 16.71 -19.04
CA ARG A 492 -31.68 17.01 -20.47
C ARG A 492 -32.02 18.48 -20.78
N PHE A 493 -32.47 19.25 -19.79
CA PHE A 493 -32.90 20.64 -20.00
C PHE A 493 -31.92 21.66 -19.46
N THR A 494 -31.30 21.38 -18.32
CA THR A 494 -30.30 22.28 -17.73
C THR A 494 -28.89 22.03 -18.27
N GLU A 495 -28.67 20.91 -18.97
CA GLU A 495 -27.37 20.45 -19.48
C GLU A 495 -26.29 20.37 -18.39
N LYS A 496 -26.74 20.17 -17.15
CA LYS A 496 -25.89 19.98 -15.98
C LYS A 496 -25.81 18.51 -15.62
N CYS A 497 -24.67 18.14 -15.06
CA CYS A 497 -24.33 16.79 -14.67
C CYS A 497 -24.38 16.62 -13.16
N VAL A 498 -24.82 15.45 -12.70
CA VAL A 498 -24.64 15.05 -11.30
C VAL A 498 -23.16 14.91 -11.01
N ASP A 499 -22.69 15.56 -9.94
CA ASP A 499 -21.29 15.72 -9.60
C ASP A 499 -21.06 15.43 -8.11
N THR A 500 -20.09 14.58 -7.78
CA THR A 500 -19.73 14.30 -6.39
C THR A 500 -19.11 15.52 -5.69
N ASN A 501 -18.58 16.48 -6.44
CA ASN A 501 -17.82 17.64 -6.00
C ASN A 501 -16.63 17.27 -5.09
N GLY A 502 -16.09 16.05 -5.24
CA GLY A 502 -15.07 15.50 -4.33
C GLY A 502 -15.56 15.30 -2.89
N LYS A 503 -16.88 15.35 -2.66
CA LYS A 503 -17.49 15.16 -1.35
C LYS A 503 -17.42 13.70 -0.91
N LYS A 504 -17.45 13.50 0.41
CA LYS A 504 -17.24 12.21 1.07
C LYS A 504 -18.56 11.58 1.51
N ASP A 505 -18.44 10.39 2.10
CA ASP A 505 -19.54 9.66 2.74
C ASP A 505 -20.40 10.56 3.66
N GLY A 506 -21.71 10.43 3.52
CA GLY A 506 -22.74 11.22 4.23
C GLY A 506 -23.06 12.59 3.63
N GLN A 507 -22.28 13.08 2.67
CA GLN A 507 -22.46 14.41 2.06
C GLN A 507 -23.30 14.35 0.76
N PRO A 508 -24.03 15.41 0.40
CA PRO A 508 -24.89 15.40 -0.78
C PRO A 508 -24.12 15.67 -2.08
N PRO A 509 -24.42 14.98 -3.20
CA PRO A 509 -23.91 15.38 -4.50
C PRO A 509 -24.51 16.73 -4.92
N GLY A 510 -23.94 17.33 -5.97
CA GLY A 510 -24.46 18.57 -6.56
C GLY A 510 -24.70 18.41 -8.06
N MET A 511 -25.11 19.50 -8.69
CA MET A 511 -25.16 19.60 -10.15
C MET A 511 -24.19 20.67 -10.64
N GLN A 512 -23.29 20.28 -11.55
CA GLN A 512 -22.30 21.15 -12.17
C GLN A 512 -22.44 21.18 -13.68
N ALA A 513 -21.76 22.11 -14.36
CA ALA A 513 -21.64 22.07 -15.81
C ALA A 513 -21.02 20.73 -16.24
N CYS A 514 -21.59 20.09 -17.25
CA CYS A 514 -21.04 18.86 -17.80
C CYS A 514 -19.69 19.12 -18.45
N HIS A 515 -18.62 18.50 -17.95
CA HIS A 515 -17.26 18.74 -18.45
C HIS A 515 -16.68 17.56 -19.25
N GLY A 516 -17.37 16.42 -19.33
CA GLY A 516 -16.98 15.26 -20.14
C GLY A 516 -15.69 14.52 -19.73
N ALA A 517 -14.91 15.08 -18.81
CA ALA A 517 -13.66 14.49 -18.35
C ALA A 517 -13.85 13.17 -17.56
N GLY A 518 -14.97 12.98 -16.85
CA GLY A 518 -15.16 11.87 -15.91
C GLY A 518 -14.91 12.31 -14.46
N GLY A 519 -14.09 11.58 -13.71
CA GLY A 519 -13.76 11.89 -12.31
C GLY A 519 -15.02 12.01 -11.45
N ASN A 520 -15.27 13.20 -10.90
CA ASN A 520 -16.43 13.47 -10.06
C ASN A 520 -17.80 13.36 -10.78
N GLN A 521 -17.81 13.31 -12.12
CA GLN A 521 -19.01 13.12 -12.94
C GLN A 521 -19.08 11.69 -13.55
N ALA A 522 -18.19 10.78 -13.15
CA ALA A 522 -18.22 9.40 -13.61
C ALA A 522 -19.12 8.54 -12.71
N TRP A 523 -20.27 8.15 -13.24
CA TRP A 523 -21.24 7.30 -12.54
C TRP A 523 -21.48 6.00 -13.29
N SER A 524 -21.88 4.98 -12.56
CA SER A 524 -22.33 3.71 -13.13
C SER A 524 -23.69 3.31 -12.56
N LEU A 525 -24.64 2.96 -13.43
CA LEU A 525 -25.85 2.27 -13.01
C LEU A 525 -25.60 0.76 -13.10
N THR A 526 -25.66 0.05 -11.97
CA THR A 526 -25.45 -1.40 -11.93
C THR A 526 -26.70 -2.16 -12.39
N GLY A 527 -26.56 -3.43 -12.79
CA GLY A 527 -27.69 -4.33 -13.07
C GLY A 527 -28.65 -4.51 -11.88
N LYS A 528 -28.14 -4.30 -10.65
CA LYS A 528 -28.90 -4.32 -9.39
C LYS A 528 -29.63 -3.00 -9.09
N GLY A 529 -29.45 -1.98 -9.94
CA GLY A 529 -30.09 -0.68 -9.81
C GLY A 529 -29.36 0.31 -8.91
N GLU A 530 -28.10 0.08 -8.56
CA GLU A 530 -27.33 1.03 -7.75
C GLU A 530 -26.63 2.04 -8.65
N ILE A 531 -26.67 3.32 -8.28
CA ILE A 531 -25.93 4.39 -8.96
C ILE A 531 -24.65 4.64 -8.16
N ARG A 532 -23.50 4.25 -8.71
CA ARG A 532 -22.22 4.23 -8.01
C ARG A 532 -21.20 5.18 -8.62
N SER A 533 -20.33 5.72 -7.77
CA SER A 533 -19.11 6.45 -8.12
C SER A 533 -17.99 5.92 -7.21
N ASP A 534 -17.17 5.01 -7.74
CA ASP A 534 -16.18 4.22 -6.98
C ASP A 534 -16.83 3.46 -5.80
N ASP A 535 -16.39 3.70 -4.56
CA ASP A 535 -16.95 3.07 -3.35
C ASP A 535 -18.24 3.73 -2.83
N LEU A 536 -18.70 4.83 -3.46
CA LEU A 536 -19.88 5.60 -3.04
C LEU A 536 -21.10 5.31 -3.90
N CYS A 537 -22.25 5.19 -3.25
CA CYS A 537 -23.57 4.99 -3.83
C CYS A 537 -24.41 6.24 -3.63
N LEU A 538 -25.20 6.60 -4.64
CA LEU A 538 -26.29 7.55 -4.47
C LEU A 538 -27.33 6.93 -3.51
N SER A 539 -27.77 7.69 -2.52
CA SER A 539 -28.63 7.21 -1.44
C SER A 539 -29.78 8.16 -1.16
N SER A 540 -30.96 7.61 -0.88
CA SER A 540 -32.10 8.37 -0.34
C SER A 540 -31.85 8.94 1.07
N GLY A 541 -30.72 8.61 1.70
CA GLY A 541 -30.43 8.98 3.08
C GLY A 541 -31.38 8.32 4.09
N HIS A 542 -31.48 8.92 5.28
CA HIS A 542 -32.32 8.40 6.38
C HIS A 542 -33.75 8.95 6.38
N VAL A 543 -33.99 10.07 5.70
CA VAL A 543 -35.25 10.79 5.75
C VAL A 543 -36.00 10.54 4.43
N TYR A 544 -36.96 9.61 4.46
CA TYR A 544 -37.81 9.26 3.31
C TYR A 544 -38.88 10.34 3.00
N GLN A 545 -38.57 11.62 3.18
CA GLN A 545 -39.51 12.74 3.00
C GLN A 545 -39.35 13.41 1.63
N ILE A 546 -40.34 14.22 1.23
CA ILE A 546 -40.32 15.01 0.00
C ILE A 546 -39.29 16.13 0.15
N GLY A 547 -38.51 16.41 -0.91
CA GLY A 547 -37.45 17.42 -0.86
C GLY A 547 -36.21 16.99 -0.07
N SER A 548 -36.11 15.70 0.29
CA SER A 548 -34.90 15.18 0.91
C SER A 548 -33.75 15.16 -0.08
N GLU A 549 -32.62 15.68 0.36
CA GLU A 549 -31.39 15.69 -0.43
C GLU A 549 -30.84 14.27 -0.51
N LEU A 550 -30.46 13.86 -1.73
CA LEU A 550 -29.73 12.62 -1.90
C LEU A 550 -28.35 12.74 -1.25
N LYS A 551 -27.78 11.61 -0.85
CA LYS A 551 -26.47 11.54 -0.22
C LYS A 551 -25.56 10.58 -0.96
N LEU A 552 -24.26 10.84 -0.87
CA LEU A 552 -23.23 9.86 -1.15
C LEU A 552 -23.08 9.00 0.10
N GLU A 553 -23.34 7.71 0.01
CA GLU A 553 -23.10 6.77 1.12
C GLU A 553 -22.19 5.64 0.64
N ARG A 554 -21.34 5.10 1.51
CA ARG A 554 -20.57 3.88 1.15
C ARG A 554 -21.51 2.77 0.69
N CYS A 555 -21.21 2.22 -0.49
CA CYS A 555 -21.98 1.13 -1.06
C CYS A 555 -21.96 -0.11 -0.15
N SER A 556 -23.10 -0.76 0.00
CA SER A 556 -23.16 -2.01 0.74
C SER A 556 -22.64 -3.15 -0.14
N VAL A 557 -21.51 -3.73 0.28
CA VAL A 557 -20.83 -4.81 -0.46
C VAL A 557 -21.51 -6.18 -0.24
N SER A 558 -22.17 -6.35 0.91
CA SER A 558 -22.67 -7.68 1.35
C SER A 558 -24.14 -7.95 1.02
N LYS A 559 -24.95 -6.91 0.86
CA LYS A 559 -26.40 -6.98 0.57
C LYS A 559 -26.83 -5.73 -0.18
N ILE A 560 -27.83 -5.85 -1.06
CA ILE A 560 -28.48 -4.69 -1.66
C ILE A 560 -29.10 -3.86 -0.54
N ASN A 561 -28.69 -2.60 -0.42
CA ASN A 561 -29.28 -1.66 0.51
C ASN A 561 -30.46 -0.96 -0.19
N PRO A 562 -31.72 -1.12 0.27
CA PRO A 562 -32.88 -0.50 -0.37
C PRO A 562 -32.82 1.02 -0.51
N LYS A 563 -31.96 1.72 0.26
CA LYS A 563 -31.72 3.16 0.12
C LYS A 563 -30.93 3.54 -1.14
N HIS A 564 -30.25 2.57 -1.75
CA HIS A 564 -29.31 2.77 -2.86
C HIS A 564 -29.88 2.32 -4.20
N VAL A 565 -31.16 1.93 -4.27
CA VAL A 565 -31.73 1.25 -5.44
C VAL A 565 -32.64 2.16 -6.26
N PHE A 566 -32.28 2.33 -7.52
CA PHE A 566 -32.94 3.16 -8.52
C PHE A 566 -33.30 2.34 -9.77
N THR A 567 -34.30 2.80 -10.51
CA THR A 567 -34.65 2.33 -11.84
C THR A 567 -34.60 3.51 -12.80
N PHE A 568 -33.95 3.34 -13.94
CA PHE A 568 -33.97 4.33 -15.02
C PHE A 568 -34.98 3.90 -16.08
N ASP A 569 -35.90 4.80 -16.43
CA ASP A 569 -36.76 4.68 -17.61
C ASP A 569 -36.13 5.49 -18.75
N PRO A 570 -35.60 4.85 -19.80
CA PRO A 570 -34.96 5.55 -20.90
C PRO A 570 -35.95 6.34 -21.79
N GLN A 571 -37.22 5.93 -21.84
CA GLN A 571 -38.25 6.59 -22.65
C GLN A 571 -38.72 7.88 -21.96
N ALA A 572 -39.06 7.79 -20.68
CA ALA A 572 -39.44 8.96 -19.89
C ALA A 572 -38.23 9.83 -19.49
N GLY A 573 -37.03 9.23 -19.47
CA GLY A 573 -35.82 9.85 -18.94
C GLY A 573 -35.84 9.96 -17.41
N THR A 574 -36.67 9.21 -16.69
CA THR A 574 -36.84 9.39 -15.24
C THR A 574 -35.98 8.41 -14.45
N LEU A 575 -35.41 8.89 -13.34
CA LEU A 575 -34.71 8.06 -12.36
C LEU A 575 -35.61 7.91 -11.12
N LEU A 576 -36.12 6.71 -10.90
CA LEU A 576 -37.03 6.38 -9.81
C LEU A 576 -36.30 5.67 -8.68
N HIS A 577 -36.37 6.20 -7.45
CA HIS A 577 -35.90 5.46 -6.28
C HIS A 577 -36.94 4.42 -5.85
N ARG A 578 -36.56 3.13 -5.87
CA ARG A 578 -37.51 2.00 -5.78
C ARG A 578 -38.29 1.95 -4.47
N LYS A 579 -37.64 2.24 -3.35
CA LYS A 579 -38.28 2.12 -2.03
C LYS A 579 -39.27 3.25 -1.75
N THR A 580 -38.98 4.46 -2.20
CA THR A 580 -39.86 5.62 -1.94
C THR A 580 -40.89 5.87 -3.03
N GLY A 581 -40.68 5.31 -4.23
CA GLY A 581 -41.52 5.62 -5.40
C GLY A 581 -41.36 7.06 -5.90
N LYS A 582 -40.27 7.74 -5.50
CA LYS A 582 -40.00 9.16 -5.82
C LYS A 582 -38.95 9.28 -6.90
N CYS A 583 -39.02 10.36 -7.66
CA CYS A 583 -38.12 10.64 -8.77
C CYS A 583 -36.96 11.54 -8.35
N VAL A 584 -35.78 11.25 -8.89
CA VAL A 584 -34.60 12.10 -8.74
C VAL A 584 -34.86 13.42 -9.45
N THR A 585 -34.73 14.51 -8.71
CA THR A 585 -34.99 15.88 -9.18
C THR A 585 -33.73 16.72 -9.06
N GLY A 586 -33.40 17.43 -10.13
CA GLY A 586 -32.22 18.28 -10.23
C GLY A 586 -32.60 19.74 -10.36
N ALA A 587 -32.50 20.49 -9.25
CA ALA A 587 -32.86 21.91 -9.20
C ALA A 587 -31.93 22.67 -8.23
N ASP A 588 -31.67 23.96 -8.49
CA ASP A 588 -30.83 24.83 -7.64
C ASP A 588 -29.46 24.24 -7.28
N GLN A 589 -28.79 23.58 -8.23
CA GLN A 589 -27.51 22.88 -8.04
C GLN A 589 -27.55 21.69 -7.07
N ARG A 590 -28.73 21.27 -6.64
CA ARG A 590 -28.94 20.14 -5.72
C ARG A 590 -29.60 18.97 -6.44
N VAL A 591 -29.41 17.78 -5.87
CA VAL A 591 -30.06 16.56 -6.31
C VAL A 591 -30.91 16.01 -5.17
N THR A 592 -32.22 15.94 -5.36
CA THR A 592 -33.21 15.60 -4.33
C THR A 592 -34.16 14.49 -4.80
N LEU A 593 -34.97 13.96 -3.88
CA LEU A 593 -36.13 13.14 -4.21
C LEU A 593 -37.43 13.95 -4.10
N ASP A 594 -38.25 13.88 -5.12
CA ASP A 594 -39.54 14.56 -5.19
C ASP A 594 -40.61 13.68 -5.86
N GLU A 595 -41.88 14.08 -5.78
CA GLU A 595 -42.99 13.40 -6.45
C GLU A 595 -42.75 13.34 -7.96
N CYS A 596 -42.97 12.17 -8.55
CA CYS A 596 -42.78 11.97 -9.98
C CYS A 596 -43.83 12.76 -10.78
N GLY A 597 -43.38 13.67 -11.64
CA GLY A 597 -44.25 14.49 -12.48
C GLY A 597 -44.01 14.25 -13.97
N VAL A 598 -45.08 14.09 -14.74
CA VAL A 598 -44.98 13.98 -16.20
C VAL A 598 -44.55 15.33 -16.79
N GLY A 599 -43.52 15.32 -17.64
CA GLY A 599 -43.01 16.53 -18.31
C GLY A 599 -42.19 17.48 -17.43
N ARG A 600 -41.86 17.08 -16.19
CA ARG A 600 -40.98 17.84 -15.31
C ARG A 600 -39.54 17.85 -15.81
N LYS A 601 -39.10 19.00 -16.32
CA LYS A 601 -37.77 19.21 -16.92
C LYS A 601 -36.62 18.90 -15.95
N ASP A 602 -36.83 19.18 -14.68
CA ASP A 602 -35.90 18.90 -13.58
C ASP A 602 -35.82 17.41 -13.19
N GLN A 603 -36.70 16.56 -13.72
CA GLN A 603 -36.71 15.10 -13.50
C GLN A 603 -36.32 14.29 -14.75
N MET A 604 -35.96 14.97 -15.85
CA MET A 604 -35.61 14.33 -17.11
C MET A 604 -34.08 14.22 -17.27
N TRP A 605 -33.60 12.99 -17.14
CA TRP A 605 -32.21 12.59 -17.13
C TRP A 605 -31.83 11.80 -18.40
N GLN A 606 -30.54 11.82 -18.69
CA GLN A 606 -29.88 10.98 -19.68
C GLN A 606 -28.64 10.37 -19.03
N LEU A 607 -28.54 9.04 -19.10
CA LEU A 607 -27.38 8.30 -18.60
C LEU A 607 -26.47 8.01 -19.78
N GLU A 608 -25.24 8.49 -19.72
CA GLU A 608 -24.23 8.22 -20.73
C GLU A 608 -23.94 6.70 -20.81
N GLY A 609 -23.85 6.18 -22.04
CA GLY A 609 -23.53 4.77 -22.28
C GLY A 609 -24.60 3.81 -21.77
N PHE A 610 -25.86 4.24 -21.62
CA PHE A 610 -26.95 3.37 -21.19
C PHE A 610 -27.24 2.25 -22.21
N GLN A 611 -27.25 1.02 -21.74
CA GLN A 611 -27.55 -0.20 -22.49
C GLN A 611 -28.97 -0.64 -22.15
N SER A 612 -29.88 -0.59 -23.13
CA SER A 612 -31.20 -1.22 -23.02
C SER A 612 -31.00 -2.73 -23.07
N SER A 613 -31.19 -3.38 -21.91
CA SER A 613 -31.16 -4.84 -21.75
C SER A 613 -32.05 -5.56 -22.75
#